data_AF-A0A5B0BQA0-F1
#
_entry.id   AF-A0A5B0BQA0-F1
#
_cell.length_a   1.000
_cell.length_b   1.000
_cell.length_c   1.000
_cell.angle_alpha   90.00
_cell.angle_beta   90.00
_cell.angle_gamma   90.00
#
_symmetry.space_group_name_H-M   'P 1'
#
loop_
_entity.id
_entity.type
_entity.pdbx_description
1 polymer ?
#
loop_
_entity_poly.entity_id
_entity_poly.type
_entity_poly.pdbx_seq_one_letter_code
_entity_poly.pdbx_strand_id
1 'polypeptide(L)'
;MREEFHLLAFMLGLPAGLGVALAVWYFVWKKGKKERRYDERYKRIQDQAKSLSWAVTVLAIIIAWAIVIIFEGPGLSFFLFTALYVIAMVSYGVASAIVDKKN
;
A
#
# COMPACT_ATOMS: atom_id res chain seq x y z
N MET A 1 23.00 -18.91 -16.25
CA MET A 1 23.48 -17.57 -15.87
C MET A 1 23.07 -17.35 -14.43
N ARG A 2 24.03 -17.20 -13.51
CA ARG A 2 23.72 -16.81 -12.13
C ARG A 2 23.62 -15.28 -12.16
N GLU A 3 22.44 -14.73 -11.90
CA GLU A 3 22.31 -13.30 -11.70
C GLU A 3 23.11 -12.92 -10.46
N GLU A 4 24.10 -12.07 -10.64
CA GLU A 4 24.89 -11.56 -9.53
C GLU A 4 23.99 -10.65 -8.70
N PHE A 5 23.75 -11.03 -7.44
CA PHE A 5 23.00 -10.18 -6.51
C PHE A 5 23.74 -8.84 -6.40
N HIS A 6 23.20 -7.80 -7.04
CA HIS A 6 23.80 -6.48 -7.08
C HIS A 6 23.65 -5.81 -5.72
N LEU A 7 24.53 -6.18 -4.79
CA LEU A 7 24.64 -5.64 -3.43
C LEU A 7 24.58 -4.11 -3.41
N LEU A 8 25.16 -3.44 -4.41
CA LEU A 8 25.07 -2.00 -4.59
C LEU A 8 23.63 -1.51 -4.83
N ALA A 9 22.85 -2.18 -5.67
CA ALA A 9 21.45 -1.81 -5.91
C ALA A 9 20.59 -2.02 -4.65
N PHE A 10 20.84 -3.11 -3.91
CA PHE A 10 20.17 -3.38 -2.63
C PHE A 10 20.55 -2.35 -1.55
N MET A 11 21.84 -2.03 -1.42
CA MET A 11 22.37 -1.05 -0.47
C MET A 11 22.00 0.38 -0.80
N LEU A 12 21.71 0.71 -2.06
CA LEU A 12 21.21 2.03 -2.48
C LEU A 12 19.69 2.15 -2.38
N GLY A 13 18.97 1.04 -2.58
CA GLY A 13 17.51 0.98 -2.45
C GLY A 13 17.02 1.27 -1.04
N LEU A 14 17.73 0.79 -0.01
CA LEU A 14 17.38 1.02 1.40
C LEU A 14 17.47 2.50 1.82
N PRO A 15 18.58 3.23 1.61
CA PRO A 15 18.68 4.67 1.86
C PRO A 15 17.70 5.48 1.03
N ALA A 16 17.50 5.13 -0.24
CA ALA A 16 16.55 5.80 -1.11
C ALA A 16 15.11 5.65 -0.60
N GLY A 17 14.72 4.43 -0.21
CA GLY A 17 13.41 4.15 0.39
C GLY A 17 13.21 4.88 1.71
N LEU A 18 14.23 4.91 2.58
CA LEU A 18 14.24 5.69 3.81
C LEU A 18 14.10 7.20 3.54
N GLY A 19 14.80 7.73 2.54
CA GLY A 19 14.71 9.13 2.15
C GLY A 19 13.31 9.53 1.71
N VAL A 20 12.66 8.70 0.89
CA VAL A 20 11.26 8.91 0.48
C VAL A 20 10.33 8.83 1.68
N ALA A 21 10.49 7.83 2.56
CA ALA A 21 9.66 7.69 3.76
C ALA A 21 9.78 8.90 4.70
N LEU A 22 10.99 9.40 4.91
CA LEU A 22 11.25 10.59 5.74
C LEU A 22 10.69 11.86 5.12
N ALA A 23 10.81 12.02 3.80
CA ALA A 23 10.21 13.16 3.09
C ALA A 23 8.68 13.16 3.26
N VAL A 24 8.04 12.02 3.00
CA VAL A 24 6.59 11.85 3.19
C VAL A 24 6.20 12.15 4.65
N TRP A 25 6.92 11.60 5.62
CA TRP A 25 6.66 11.85 7.04
C TRP A 25 6.75 13.34 7.40
N TYR A 26 7.79 14.03 6.92
CA TYR A 26 7.99 15.47 7.17
C TYR A 26 6.83 16.31 6.62
N PHE A 27 6.40 16.04 5.38
CA PHE A 27 5.27 16.76 4.78
C PHE A 27 3.95 16.47 5.51
N VAL A 28 3.70 15.22 5.88
CA VAL A 28 2.51 14.81 6.65
C VAL A 28 2.49 15.47 8.04
N TRP A 29 3.65 15.58 8.69
CA TRP A 29 3.76 16.21 10.01
C TRP A 29 3.53 17.72 9.96
N LYS A 30 4.14 18.40 8.98
CA LYS A 30 3.99 19.85 8.78
C LYS A 30 2.56 20.23 8.39
N LYS A 31 1.92 19.44 7.53
CA LYS A 31 0.50 19.60 7.15
C LYS A 31 -0.43 19.36 8.35
N GLY A 32 -0.18 18.31 9.13
CA GLY A 32 -0.93 17.99 10.33
C GLY A 32 -0.88 19.06 11.43
N LYS A 33 0.23 19.79 11.55
CA LYS A 33 0.35 20.91 12.51
C LYS A 33 -0.47 22.13 12.09
N LYS A 34 -0.69 22.33 10.77
CA LYS A 34 -1.48 23.44 10.22
C LYS A 34 -2.99 23.18 10.24
N GLU A 35 -3.41 21.93 10.09
CA GLU A 35 -4.82 21.56 9.85
C GLU A 35 -5.66 21.32 11.12
N ARG A 36 -5.17 21.65 12.32
CA ARG A 36 -5.85 21.37 13.61
C ARG A 36 -6.39 19.93 13.66
N ARG A 37 -5.47 18.96 13.73
CA ARG A 37 -5.63 17.48 13.79
C ARG A 37 -6.72 16.87 14.69
N TYR A 38 -7.52 17.67 15.39
CA TYR A 38 -8.55 17.25 16.36
C TYR A 38 -9.96 17.70 16.00
N ASP A 39 -10.15 18.38 14.88
CA ASP A 39 -11.48 18.72 14.37
C ASP A 39 -12.06 17.53 13.59
N GLU A 40 -13.39 17.37 13.57
CA GLU A 40 -14.06 16.22 12.92
C GLU A 40 -13.69 16.07 11.44
N ARG A 41 -13.31 17.18 10.81
CA ARG A 41 -12.80 17.24 9.43
C ARG A 41 -11.52 16.43 9.25
N TYR A 42 -10.62 16.43 10.22
CA TYR A 42 -9.36 15.67 10.13
C TYR A 42 -9.63 14.16 10.14
N LYS A 43 -10.52 13.69 11.01
CA LYS A 43 -10.94 12.28 11.02
C LYS A 43 -11.56 11.89 9.68
N ARG A 44 -12.49 12.71 9.17
CA ARG A 44 -13.14 12.49 7.88
C ARG A 44 -12.13 12.40 6.72
N ILE A 45 -11.18 13.33 6.64
CA ILE A 45 -10.14 13.32 5.61
C ILE A 45 -9.24 12.09 5.74
N GLN A 46 -8.86 11.72 6.97
CA GLN A 46 -7.99 10.56 7.21
C GLN A 46 -8.69 9.25 6.84
N ASP A 47 -9.97 9.11 7.17
CA ASP A 47 -10.75 7.91 6.84
C ASP A 47 -10.96 7.80 5.33
N GLN A 48 -11.25 8.92 4.66
CA GLN A 48 -11.29 8.97 3.19
C GLN A 48 -9.94 8.64 2.56
N ALA A 49 -8.83 9.18 3.10
CA ALA A 49 -7.49 8.91 2.60
C ALA A 49 -7.10 7.44 2.74
N LYS A 50 -7.46 6.78 3.86
CA LYS A 50 -7.27 5.34 4.05
C LYS A 50 -8.08 4.53 3.04
N SER A 51 -9.34 4.90 2.83
CA SER A 51 -10.21 4.23 1.84
C SER A 51 -9.66 4.37 0.42
N LEU A 52 -9.24 5.58 0.02
CA LEU A 52 -8.63 5.83 -1.28
C LEU A 52 -7.31 5.09 -1.44
N SER A 53 -6.45 5.11 -0.42
CA SER A 53 -5.20 4.37 -0.42
C SER A 53 -5.44 2.89 -0.65
N TRP A 54 -6.44 2.31 0.02
CA TRP A 54 -6.78 0.89 -0.15
C TRP A 54 -7.27 0.59 -1.57
N ALA A 55 -8.14 1.44 -2.13
CA ALA A 55 -8.60 1.30 -3.52
C ALA A 55 -7.44 1.37 -4.53
N VAL A 56 -6.50 2.30 -4.34
CA VAL A 56 -5.29 2.41 -5.16
C VAL A 56 -4.41 1.16 -5.03
N THR A 57 -4.23 0.63 -3.82
CA THR A 57 -3.45 -0.61 -3.62
C THR A 57 -4.09 -1.80 -4.31
N VAL A 58 -5.41 -1.96 -4.22
CA VAL A 58 -6.14 -3.04 -4.92
C VAL A 58 -5.99 -2.90 -6.43
N LEU A 59 -6.14 -1.69 -6.97
CA LEU A 59 -5.94 -1.43 -8.39
C LEU A 59 -4.52 -1.78 -8.84
N ALA A 60 -3.50 -1.40 -8.05
CA ALA A 60 -2.11 -1.74 -8.32
C ALA A 60 -1.88 -3.26 -8.31
N ILE A 61 -2.47 -4.00 -7.37
CA ILE A 61 -2.41 -5.47 -7.33
C ILE A 61 -3.03 -6.07 -8.59
N ILE A 62 -4.19 -5.58 -9.03
CA ILE A 62 -4.87 -6.07 -10.25
C ILE A 62 -4.00 -5.83 -11.49
N ILE A 63 -3.41 -4.64 -11.62
CA ILE A 63 -2.53 -4.31 -12.75
C ILE A 63 -1.29 -5.22 -12.75
N ALA A 64 -0.64 -5.37 -11.59
CA ALA A 64 0.53 -6.24 -11.47
C ALA A 64 0.18 -7.71 -11.78
N TRP A 65 -0.97 -8.19 -11.29
CA TRP A 65 -1.45 -9.54 -11.58
C TRP A 65 -1.73 -9.75 -13.07
N ALA A 66 -2.33 -8.77 -13.76
CA ALA A 66 -2.55 -8.82 -15.20
C ALA A 66 -1.24 -8.89 -16.00
N ILE A 67 -0.22 -8.11 -15.59
CA ILE A 67 1.12 -8.17 -16.19
C ILE A 67 1.71 -9.57 -16.02
N VAL A 68 1.65 -10.14 -14.81
CA VAL A 68 2.17 -11.49 -14.55
C VAL A 68 1.52 -12.54 -15.47
N ILE A 69 0.20 -12.48 -15.66
CA ILE A 69 -0.50 -13.42 -16.57
C ILE A 69 0.01 -13.32 -18.00
N ILE A 70 0.24 -12.10 -18.50
CA ILE A 70 0.64 -11.86 -19.89
C ILE A 70 2.09 -12.29 -20.15
N PHE A 71 2.99 -12.01 -19.21
CA PHE A 71 4.44 -12.17 -19.43
C PHE A 71 5.04 -13.44 -18.84
N GLU A 72 4.59 -13.86 -17.66
CA GLU A 72 5.15 -15.03 -16.94
C GLU A 72 4.23 -16.25 -17.05
N GLY A 73 2.92 -16.03 -17.20
CA GLY A 73 1.91 -17.07 -17.15
C GLY A 73 1.63 -17.55 -15.71
N PRO A 74 0.93 -18.69 -15.53
CA PRO A 74 0.59 -19.21 -14.21
C PRO A 74 1.83 -19.82 -13.52
N GLY A 75 2.58 -18.97 -12.81
CA GLY A 75 3.73 -19.33 -11.98
C GLY A 75 3.57 -18.91 -10.52
N LEU A 76 4.67 -18.88 -9.77
CA LEU A 76 4.66 -18.52 -8.35
C LEU A 76 4.16 -17.07 -8.13
N SER A 77 4.60 -16.12 -8.96
CA SER A 77 4.16 -14.72 -8.92
C SER A 77 2.64 -14.59 -9.03
N PHE A 78 2.02 -15.39 -9.90
CA PHE A 78 0.57 -15.39 -10.09
C PHE A 78 -0.15 -15.73 -8.79
N PHE A 79 0.24 -16.84 -8.14
CA PHE A 79 -0.37 -17.26 -6.88
C PHE A 79 -0.11 -16.28 -5.74
N LEU A 80 1.07 -15.65 -5.69
CA LEU A 80 1.37 -14.62 -4.70
C LEU A 80 0.45 -13.40 -4.85
N PHE A 81 0.29 -12.88 -6.06
CA PHE A 81 -0.59 -11.74 -6.30
C PHE A 81 -2.08 -12.10 -6.08
N THR A 82 -2.49 -13.31 -6.43
CA THR A 82 -3.84 -13.81 -6.09
C THR A 82 -4.03 -13.89 -4.58
N ALA A 83 -3.07 -14.44 -3.83
CA ALA A 83 -3.15 -14.52 -2.37
C ALA A 83 -3.18 -13.12 -1.73
N LEU A 84 -2.35 -12.19 -2.20
CA LEU A 84 -2.35 -10.79 -1.75
C LEU A 84 -3.70 -10.12 -2.02
N TYR A 85 -4.28 -10.35 -3.20
CA TYR A 85 -5.61 -9.83 -3.54
C TYR A 85 -6.68 -10.37 -2.59
N VAL A 86 -6.71 -11.68 -2.35
CA VAL A 86 -7.66 -12.32 -1.43
C VAL A 86 -7.48 -11.78 -0.01
N ILE A 87 -6.25 -11.68 0.49
CA ILE A 87 -5.96 -11.10 1.81
C ILE A 87 -6.44 -9.66 1.89
N ALA A 88 -6.20 -8.85 0.85
CA ALA A 88 -6.68 -7.48 0.80
C ALA A 88 -8.22 -7.43 0.91
N MET A 89 -8.94 -8.21 0.11
CA MET A 89 -10.41 -8.26 0.13
C MET A 89 -10.97 -8.76 1.47
N VAL A 90 -10.40 -9.83 2.01
CA VAL A 90 -10.82 -10.39 3.30
C VAL A 90 -10.55 -9.38 4.42
N SER A 91 -9.41 -8.71 4.42
CA SER A 91 -9.09 -7.69 5.43
C SER A 91 -10.09 -6.54 5.41
N TYR A 92 -10.54 -6.13 4.22
CA TYR A 92 -11.56 -5.10 4.06
C TYR A 92 -12.92 -5.58 4.55
N GLY A 93 -13.33 -6.80 4.19
CA GLY A 93 -14.57 -7.40 4.67
C GLY A 93 -14.62 -7.51 6.20
N VAL A 94 -13.55 -8.00 6.82
CA VAL A 94 -13.44 -8.10 8.29
C VAL A 94 -13.44 -6.71 8.94
N ALA A 95 -12.66 -5.77 8.42
CA ALA A 95 -12.62 -4.41 8.95
C ALA A 95 -14.00 -3.72 8.85
N SER A 96 -14.69 -3.89 7.72
CA SER A 96 -16.05 -3.37 7.51
C SER A 96 -17.03 -3.97 8.50
N ALA A 97 -17.04 -5.29 8.71
CA ALA A 97 -17.92 -5.95 9.68
C ALA A 97 -17.66 -5.51 11.13
N ILE A 98 -16.41 -5.23 11.49
CA ILE A 98 -16.06 -4.71 12.83
C ILE A 98 -16.55 -3.28 13.03
N VAL A 99 -16.42 -2.43 11.99
CA VAL A 99 -16.87 -1.03 12.06
C VAL A 99 -18.40 -0.95 12.07
N ASP A 100 -19.07 -1.77 11.26
CA ASP A 100 -20.53 -1.84 11.21
C ASP A 100 -21.13 -2.18 12.59
N LYS A 101 -20.55 -3.16 13.30
CA LYS A 101 -20.96 -3.51 14.68
C LYS A 101 -20.76 -2.40 15.71
N LYS A 102 -19.97 -1.37 15.41
CA LYS A 102 -19.67 -0.26 16.32
C LYS A 102 -20.55 0.97 16.07
N ASN A 103 -21.24 1.03 14.94
CA ASN A 103 -22.26 2.04 14.64
C ASN A 103 -23.62 1.63 15.20
#